data_AF-A0A563BDH2-F1
#
_entry.id   AF-A0A563BDH2-F1
#
_cell.length_a   1.000
_cell.length_b   1.000
_cell.length_c   1.000
_cell.angle_alpha   90.00
_cell.angle_beta   90.00
_cell.angle_gamma   90.00
#
_symmetry.space_group_name_H-M   'P 1'
#
loop_
_entity.id
_entity.type
_entity.pdbx_description
1 polymer ?
#
loop_
_entity_poly.entity_id
_entity_poly.type
_entity_poly.pdbx_seq_one_letter_code
_entity_poly.pdbx_strand_id
1 'polypeptide(L)'
;MKMRHTLSHVLAAALVEMYPGVQFGVGPATATGFYYDIDLSEVKDAEGNVMKITDADLPKIQKKMYSIINKKFELIYSEKSREEALAWAKENHQKYKVELIEDLPESETISFYQLGDFADLCKGPHVENTGKVGAFKLIKVAGAYWRGDEKREMLTRIYGVAFETEEELKEYLQRLEEAKARDHRKLGKELDLFSFSELVGAGLPLFSPRGTVLRDVLTNYSLSLRARHGFERVWTPHITKLDLYKASGHYAKFGAELFLVHSQVNGEEFALKPMNCPHHAQIFASRPRTYKEMPVRYMESTTDYRDEKSGELGGLSRVRSLTQDDTHVFCRKEQIKAEIQNLVGIVRELYTVVGMSKLRARLSYRNDEDKYLGDKSLWEMAQAQIKEAGQNLGEL
;
A
#
# COMPACT_ATOMS: atom_id res chain seq x y z
N MET A 1 8.58 19.06 8.56
CA MET A 1 7.56 18.24 9.29
C MET A 1 6.65 19.11 10.17
N LYS A 2 7.18 19.93 11.08
CA LYS A 2 6.42 20.87 11.96
C LYS A 2 5.35 21.71 11.25
N MET A 3 5.73 22.30 10.11
CA MET A 3 4.85 23.13 9.27
C MET A 3 3.60 22.36 8.80
N ARG A 4 3.80 21.17 8.24
CA ARG A 4 2.72 20.31 7.72
C ARG A 4 1.78 19.84 8.82
N HIS A 5 2.34 19.54 9.99
CA HIS A 5 1.53 19.15 11.14
C HIS A 5 0.72 20.32 11.70
N THR A 6 1.29 21.52 11.69
CA THR A 6 0.53 22.73 12.07
C THR A 6 -0.59 23.01 11.06
N LEU A 7 -0.36 22.77 9.77
CA LEU A 7 -1.43 22.88 8.77
C LEU A 7 -2.56 21.86 8.94
N SER A 8 -2.30 20.67 9.47
CA SER A 8 -3.38 19.73 9.82
C SER A 8 -4.24 20.29 10.96
N HIS A 9 -3.65 20.94 11.97
CA HIS A 9 -4.41 21.62 13.03
C HIS A 9 -5.15 22.86 12.52
N VAL A 10 -4.55 23.65 11.63
CA VAL A 10 -5.23 24.78 10.98
C VAL A 10 -6.44 24.29 10.17
N LEU A 11 -6.32 23.14 9.48
CA LEU A 11 -7.43 22.51 8.79
C LEU A 11 -8.53 22.11 9.78
N ALA A 12 -8.18 21.44 10.88
CA ALA A 12 -9.17 21.06 11.90
C ALA A 12 -9.88 22.28 12.51
N ALA A 13 -9.13 23.32 12.87
CA ALA A 13 -9.71 24.58 13.37
C ALA A 13 -10.66 25.23 12.35
N ALA A 14 -10.28 25.24 11.05
CA ALA A 14 -11.15 25.73 10.00
C ALA A 14 -12.45 24.92 9.90
N LEU A 15 -12.37 23.60 10.06
CA LEU A 15 -13.52 22.70 10.00
C LEU A 15 -14.44 22.87 11.20
N VAL A 16 -13.92 23.10 12.42
CA VAL A 16 -14.77 23.42 13.59
C VAL A 16 -15.59 24.67 13.34
N GLU A 17 -14.98 25.73 12.80
CA GLU A 17 -15.68 26.98 12.51
C GLU A 17 -16.70 26.83 11.37
N MET A 18 -16.48 25.92 10.42
CA MET A 18 -17.36 25.72 9.26
C MET A 18 -18.45 24.66 9.49
N TYR A 19 -18.19 23.69 10.35
CA TYR A 19 -19.01 22.49 10.57
C TYR A 19 -19.09 22.18 12.07
N PRO A 20 -19.87 22.95 12.85
CA PRO A 20 -20.05 22.71 14.28
C PRO A 20 -20.55 21.28 14.53
N GLY A 21 -19.90 20.55 15.44
CA GLY A 21 -20.19 19.14 15.74
C GLY A 21 -19.36 18.13 14.94
N VAL A 22 -18.44 18.57 14.08
CA VAL A 22 -17.48 17.68 13.42
C VAL A 22 -16.65 16.91 14.46
N GLN A 23 -16.47 15.61 14.23
CA GLN A 23 -15.65 14.75 15.08
C GLN A 23 -14.31 14.46 14.39
N PHE A 24 -13.23 14.51 15.16
CA PHE A 24 -11.86 14.41 14.65
C PHE A 24 -11.22 13.08 15.00
N GLY A 25 -10.77 12.36 13.98
CA GLY A 25 -9.91 11.20 14.12
C GLY A 25 -8.43 11.59 14.20
N VAL A 26 -7.65 11.17 13.21
CA VAL A 26 -6.20 11.37 13.15
C VAL A 26 -5.82 12.35 12.04
N GLY A 27 -4.85 13.22 12.32
CA GLY A 27 -4.37 14.24 11.39
C GLY A 27 -2.84 14.38 11.28
N PRO A 28 -2.12 13.33 10.85
CA PRO A 28 -0.67 13.36 10.82
C PRO A 28 -0.10 14.17 9.64
N ALA A 29 1.14 14.64 9.81
CA ALA A 29 1.96 15.09 8.70
C ALA A 29 2.47 13.91 7.87
N THR A 30 2.64 14.13 6.56
CA THR A 30 3.22 13.18 5.62
C THR A 30 4.54 13.72 5.04
N ALA A 31 5.21 12.90 4.22
CA ALA A 31 6.48 13.25 3.58
C ALA A 31 6.39 14.50 2.67
N THR A 32 5.21 14.83 2.14
CA THR A 32 4.99 15.98 1.24
C THR A 32 3.82 16.87 1.65
N GLY A 33 3.10 16.53 2.71
CA GLY A 33 1.87 17.19 3.07
C GLY A 33 1.31 16.76 4.42
N PHE A 34 -0.01 16.65 4.50
CA PHE A 34 -0.76 16.24 5.67
C PHE A 34 -2.12 15.70 5.24
N TYR A 35 -2.81 15.04 6.15
CA TYR A 35 -4.23 14.78 5.99
C TYR A 35 -4.94 14.91 7.33
N TYR A 36 -6.27 14.93 7.30
CA TYR A 36 -7.09 14.84 8.50
C TYR A 36 -8.32 13.97 8.25
N ASP A 37 -8.55 13.00 9.13
CA ASP A 37 -9.75 12.18 9.16
C ASP A 37 -10.82 12.81 10.03
N ILE A 38 -11.99 13.03 9.45
CA ILE A 38 -13.14 13.63 10.12
C ILE A 38 -14.39 12.79 9.93
N ASP A 39 -15.28 12.85 10.91
CA ASP A 39 -16.63 12.32 10.81
C ASP A 39 -17.63 13.48 10.84
N LEU A 40 -18.51 13.47 9.85
CA LEU A 40 -19.58 14.45 9.66
C LEU A 40 -20.96 13.81 9.86
N SER A 41 -21.03 12.55 10.30
CA SER A 41 -22.28 11.79 10.46
C SER A 41 -23.34 12.49 11.32
N GLU A 42 -22.91 13.29 12.29
CA GLU A 42 -23.77 14.07 13.18
C GLU A 42 -23.96 15.53 12.73
N VAL A 43 -23.24 15.99 11.70
CA VAL A 43 -23.32 17.36 11.19
C VAL A 43 -24.40 17.43 10.12
N LYS A 44 -25.42 18.27 10.33
CA LYS A 44 -26.55 18.45 9.42
C LYS A 44 -26.50 19.78 8.66
N ASP A 45 -26.93 19.77 7.41
CA ASP A 45 -27.18 20.99 6.63
C ASP A 45 -28.51 21.65 7.04
N ALA A 46 -28.83 22.79 6.40
CA ALA A 46 -30.05 23.54 6.69
C ALA A 46 -31.32 22.73 6.37
N GLU A 47 -31.21 21.78 5.44
CA GLU A 47 -32.25 20.87 4.98
C GLU A 47 -32.33 19.58 5.83
N GLY A 48 -31.46 19.42 6.83
CA GLY A 48 -31.44 18.29 7.76
C GLY A 48 -30.68 17.04 7.28
N ASN A 49 -29.99 17.11 6.13
CA ASN A 49 -29.17 16.02 5.61
C ASN A 49 -27.77 16.02 6.23
N VAL A 50 -27.16 14.85 6.31
CA VAL A 50 -25.77 14.70 6.74
C VAL A 50 -24.86 15.44 5.75
N MET A 51 -24.07 16.38 6.27
CA MET A 51 -23.12 17.16 5.51
C MET A 51 -22.04 16.28 4.89
N LYS A 52 -21.67 16.59 3.66
CA LYS A 52 -20.58 15.91 2.94
C LYS A 52 -19.60 16.95 2.42
N ILE A 53 -18.31 16.65 2.57
CA ILE A 53 -17.24 17.45 1.97
C ILE A 53 -16.79 16.74 0.70
N THR A 54 -16.74 17.49 -0.39
CA THR A 54 -16.27 17.03 -1.70
C THR A 54 -15.07 17.83 -2.16
N ASP A 55 -14.43 17.39 -3.26
CA ASP A 55 -13.33 18.15 -3.87
C ASP A 55 -13.73 19.59 -4.25
N ALA A 56 -15.02 19.84 -4.51
CA ALA A 56 -15.54 21.17 -4.82
C ALA A 56 -15.57 22.13 -3.61
N ASP A 57 -15.53 21.61 -2.39
CA ASP A 57 -15.55 22.41 -1.16
C ASP A 57 -14.14 22.82 -0.71
N LEU A 58 -13.10 22.13 -1.19
CA LEU A 58 -11.71 22.38 -0.83
C LEU A 58 -11.27 23.84 -1.00
N PRO A 59 -11.65 24.58 -2.08
CA PRO A 59 -11.30 25.99 -2.20
C PRO A 59 -11.88 26.87 -1.07
N LYS A 60 -13.10 26.56 -0.59
CA LYS A 60 -13.74 27.31 0.50
C LYS A 60 -13.04 27.02 1.83
N ILE A 61 -12.75 25.74 2.10
CA ILE A 61 -12.02 25.31 3.31
C ILE A 61 -10.62 25.92 3.33
N GLN A 62 -9.90 25.88 2.20
CA GLN A 62 -8.58 26.48 2.06
C GLN A 62 -8.60 28.00 2.33
N LYS A 63 -9.62 28.72 1.84
CA LYS A 63 -9.80 30.14 2.15
C LYS A 63 -9.99 30.38 3.65
N LYS A 64 -10.74 29.52 4.34
CA LYS A 64 -10.90 29.58 5.80
C LYS A 64 -9.59 29.32 6.54
N MET A 65 -8.80 28.33 6.08
CA MET A 65 -7.46 28.07 6.62
C MET A 65 -6.56 29.31 6.50
N TYR A 66 -6.53 29.99 5.35
CA TYR A 66 -5.80 31.25 5.19
C TYR A 66 -6.28 32.35 6.15
N SER A 67 -7.58 32.43 6.42
CA SER A 67 -8.12 33.38 7.41
C SER A 67 -7.59 33.10 8.82
N ILE A 68 -7.39 31.84 9.20
CA ILE A 68 -6.83 31.45 10.50
C ILE A 68 -5.32 31.70 10.55
N ILE A 69 -4.61 31.41 9.46
CA ILE A 69 -3.17 31.68 9.31
C ILE A 69 -2.88 33.17 9.46
N ASN A 70 -3.70 34.04 8.85
CA ASN A 70 -3.54 35.49 8.91
C ASN A 70 -3.70 36.07 10.33
N LYS A 71 -4.38 35.36 11.24
CA LYS A 71 -4.48 35.74 12.66
C LYS A 71 -3.19 35.48 13.44
N LYS A 72 -2.26 34.67 12.89
CA LYS A 72 -0.95 34.34 13.49
C LYS A 72 -1.03 33.83 14.92
N PHE A 73 -1.99 32.96 15.21
CA PHE A 73 -2.14 32.35 16.53
C PHE A 73 -0.88 31.60 16.93
N GLU A 74 -0.45 31.79 18.18
CA GLU A 74 0.57 30.96 18.81
C GLU A 74 0.01 29.58 19.11
N LEU A 75 0.86 28.56 19.04
CA LEU A 75 0.49 27.20 19.43
C LEU A 75 0.92 26.94 20.88
N ILE A 76 -0.08 26.87 21.77
CA ILE A 76 0.14 26.71 23.21
C ILE A 76 0.15 25.22 23.53
N TYR A 77 1.29 24.74 24.02
CA TYR A 77 1.45 23.36 24.48
C TYR A 77 0.92 23.22 25.92
N SER A 78 0.21 22.12 26.18
CA SER A 78 -0.15 21.72 27.53
C SER A 78 -0.10 20.20 27.67
N GLU A 79 0.24 19.74 28.87
CA GLU A 79 0.12 18.34 29.27
C GLU A 79 -1.11 18.21 30.16
N LYS A 80 -1.84 17.12 30.00
CA LYS A 80 -3.02 16.82 30.81
C LYS A 80 -2.92 15.42 31.37
N SER A 81 -3.48 15.21 32.55
CA SER A 81 -3.68 13.87 33.06
C SER A 81 -4.66 13.12 32.14
N ARG A 82 -4.64 11.78 32.20
CA ARG A 82 -5.58 10.96 31.45
C ARG A 82 -7.04 11.29 31.78
N GLU A 83 -7.32 11.55 33.04
CA GLU A 83 -8.65 11.92 33.52
C GLU A 83 -9.11 13.26 32.92
N GLU A 84 -8.24 14.27 32.95
CA GLU A 84 -8.50 15.59 32.36
C GLU A 84 -8.67 15.53 30.83
N ALA A 85 -7.87 14.70 30.17
CA ALA A 85 -7.94 14.50 28.72
C ALA A 85 -9.25 13.81 28.31
N LEU A 86 -9.66 12.78 29.05
CA LEU A 86 -10.94 12.08 28.82
C LEU A 86 -12.13 13.00 29.12
N ALA A 87 -12.08 13.79 30.19
CA ALA A 87 -13.10 14.79 30.49
C ALA A 87 -13.22 15.80 29.34
N TRP A 88 -12.10 16.37 28.88
CA TRP A 88 -12.08 17.28 27.74
C TRP A 88 -12.69 16.64 26.48
N ALA A 89 -12.31 15.40 26.15
CA ALA A 89 -12.81 14.73 24.95
C ALA A 89 -14.32 14.47 25.02
N LYS A 90 -14.86 14.15 26.19
CA LYS A 90 -16.30 13.95 26.42
C LYS A 90 -17.07 15.27 26.37
N GLU A 91 -16.56 16.33 27.01
CA GLU A 91 -17.15 17.67 27.01
C GLU A 91 -17.21 18.28 25.61
N ASN A 92 -16.21 17.99 24.77
CA ASN A 92 -16.16 18.46 23.38
C ASN A 92 -16.80 17.47 22.38
N HIS A 93 -17.46 16.41 22.88
CA HIS A 93 -18.14 15.38 22.08
C HIS A 93 -17.24 14.72 21.01
N GLN A 94 -15.95 14.51 21.32
CA GLN A 94 -14.96 13.95 20.42
C GLN A 94 -14.76 12.44 20.64
N LYS A 95 -15.68 11.60 20.14
CA LYS A 95 -15.68 10.15 20.41
C LYS A 95 -14.39 9.44 20.00
N TYR A 96 -13.81 9.81 18.85
CA TYR A 96 -12.54 9.21 18.39
C TYR A 96 -11.34 9.61 19.26
N LYS A 97 -11.37 10.79 19.87
CA LYS A 97 -10.32 11.23 20.80
C LYS A 97 -10.41 10.48 22.13
N VAL A 98 -11.62 10.14 22.60
CA VAL A 98 -11.81 9.27 23.77
C VAL A 98 -11.10 7.92 23.54
N GLU A 99 -11.41 7.25 22.42
CA GLU A 99 -10.78 5.96 22.08
C GLU A 99 -9.26 6.08 21.94
N LEU A 100 -8.77 7.13 21.27
CA LEU A 100 -7.33 7.37 21.15
C LEU A 100 -6.66 7.51 22.51
N ILE A 101 -7.28 8.20 23.47
CA ILE A 101 -6.73 8.38 24.81
C ILE A 101 -6.74 7.05 25.56
N GLU A 102 -7.86 6.31 25.54
CA GLU A 102 -8.01 5.02 26.23
C GLU A 102 -6.94 4.01 25.75
N ASP A 103 -6.61 4.02 24.46
CA ASP A 103 -5.61 3.13 23.86
C ASP A 103 -4.15 3.52 24.14
N LEU A 104 -3.87 4.73 24.66
CA LEU A 104 -2.51 5.11 25.00
C LEU A 104 -2.00 4.30 26.20
N PRO A 105 -0.74 3.84 26.22
CA PRO A 105 -0.12 3.26 27.41
C PRO A 105 -0.18 4.19 28.63
N GLU A 106 -0.27 3.65 29.84
CA GLU A 106 -0.32 4.46 31.07
C GLU A 106 0.92 5.35 31.25
N SER A 107 2.08 4.91 30.75
CA SER A 107 3.34 5.65 30.81
C SER A 107 3.44 6.80 29.80
N GLU A 108 2.48 6.96 28.90
CA GLU A 108 2.56 7.92 27.81
C GLU A 108 2.06 9.31 28.24
N THR A 109 2.87 10.36 27.99
CA THR A 109 2.45 11.75 28.22
C THR A 109 1.35 12.15 27.24
N ILE A 110 0.20 12.56 27.78
CA ILE A 110 -0.93 13.05 27.01
C ILE A 110 -0.79 14.56 26.86
N SER A 111 -0.56 15.00 25.63
CA SER A 111 -0.33 16.40 25.31
C SER A 111 -1.37 16.97 24.35
N PHE A 112 -1.60 18.27 24.49
CA PHE A 112 -2.53 19.06 23.72
C PHE A 112 -1.83 20.28 23.14
N TYR A 113 -2.27 20.66 21.94
CA TYR A 113 -1.92 21.93 21.34
C TYR A 113 -3.17 22.77 21.11
N GLN A 114 -3.16 23.97 21.65
CA GLN A 114 -4.22 24.96 21.44
C GLN A 114 -3.81 25.98 20.37
N LEU A 115 -4.74 26.28 19.48
CA LEU A 115 -4.64 27.23 18.37
C LEU A 115 -5.91 28.09 18.40
N GLY A 116 -5.82 29.28 18.99
CA GLY A 116 -6.99 30.12 19.25
C GLY A 116 -8.02 29.39 20.11
N ASP A 117 -9.25 29.26 19.62
CA ASP A 117 -10.34 28.57 20.31
C ASP A 117 -10.34 27.04 20.07
N PHE A 118 -9.49 26.56 19.16
CA PHE A 118 -9.37 25.13 18.85
C PHE A 118 -8.27 24.49 19.71
N ALA A 119 -8.55 23.32 20.30
CA ALA A 119 -7.54 22.50 20.96
C ALA A 119 -7.60 21.07 20.41
N ASP A 120 -6.45 20.42 20.29
CA ASP A 120 -6.40 19.03 19.86
C ASP A 120 -5.37 18.19 20.61
N LEU A 121 -5.72 16.91 20.78
CA LEU A 121 -4.84 15.87 21.31
C LEU A 121 -3.72 15.58 20.31
N CYS A 122 -2.49 15.94 20.65
CA CYS A 122 -1.38 15.89 19.72
C CYS A 122 -0.02 15.93 20.43
N LYS A 123 0.92 15.09 19.98
CA LYS A 123 2.31 15.06 20.47
C LYS A 123 3.22 16.13 19.86
N GLY A 124 2.81 16.74 18.75
CA GLY A 124 3.63 17.66 17.99
C GLY A 124 4.81 16.97 17.28
N PRO A 125 5.87 17.71 16.91
CA PRO A 125 6.08 19.13 17.16
C PRO A 125 5.35 20.04 16.14
N HIS A 126 5.09 21.28 16.56
CA HIS A 126 4.48 22.34 15.75
C HIS A 126 5.45 23.50 15.45
N VAL A 127 5.06 24.39 14.53
CA VAL A 127 5.73 25.70 14.39
C VAL A 127 5.24 26.66 15.47
N GLU A 128 5.98 27.74 15.72
CA GLU A 128 5.69 28.68 16.82
C GLU A 128 4.33 29.38 16.66
N ASN A 129 3.95 29.75 15.44
CA ASN A 129 2.66 30.34 15.15
C ASN A 129 2.14 29.95 13.77
N THR A 130 0.83 30.09 13.58
CA THR A 130 0.16 29.73 12.32
C THR A 130 0.65 30.53 11.12
N GLY A 131 1.25 31.70 11.30
CA GLY A 131 1.84 32.50 10.22
C GLY A 131 3.16 31.93 9.66
N LYS A 132 3.79 30.99 10.37
CA LYS A 132 4.99 30.28 9.92
C LYS A 132 4.67 28.96 9.19
N VAL A 133 3.44 28.82 8.70
CA VAL A 133 3.10 27.76 7.77
C VAL A 133 3.36 28.25 6.35
N GLY A 134 4.27 27.60 5.63
CA GLY A 134 4.63 27.98 4.26
C GLY A 134 3.48 27.76 3.26
N ALA A 135 3.81 27.67 1.98
CA ALA A 135 2.82 27.50 0.92
C ALA A 135 2.11 26.14 1.02
N PHE A 136 0.79 26.11 0.83
CA PHE A 136 0.01 24.87 0.87
C PHE A 136 -1.18 24.85 -0.09
N LYS A 137 -1.64 23.63 -0.41
CA LYS A 137 -2.86 23.39 -1.20
C LYS A 137 -3.59 22.14 -0.73
N LEU A 138 -4.91 22.23 -0.57
CA LEU A 138 -5.77 21.05 -0.43
C LEU A 138 -5.96 20.39 -1.80
N ILE A 139 -5.76 19.08 -1.86
CA ILE A 139 -5.60 18.37 -3.16
C ILE A 139 -6.67 17.33 -3.46
N LYS A 140 -7.27 16.69 -2.46
CA LYS A 140 -8.33 15.69 -2.64
C LYS A 140 -9.03 15.34 -1.34
N VAL A 141 -10.25 14.85 -1.45
CA VAL A 141 -11.01 14.15 -0.41
C VAL A 141 -11.00 12.65 -0.71
N ALA A 142 -10.89 11.80 0.31
CA ALA A 142 -11.02 10.35 0.19
C ALA A 142 -11.81 9.77 1.37
N GLY A 143 -12.29 8.52 1.24
CA GLY A 143 -12.78 7.76 2.38
C GLY A 143 -11.64 7.04 3.11
N ALA A 144 -11.74 6.91 4.42
CA ALA A 144 -10.85 6.09 5.23
C ALA A 144 -11.65 5.42 6.35
N TYR A 145 -11.45 4.12 6.55
CA TYR A 145 -12.05 3.44 7.69
C TYR A 145 -11.27 3.73 8.96
N TRP A 146 -11.98 3.97 10.06
CA TRP A 146 -11.35 4.19 11.35
C TRP A 146 -10.49 2.97 11.76
N ARG A 147 -9.26 3.23 12.21
CA ARG A 147 -8.21 2.21 12.47
C ARG A 147 -7.87 1.29 11.29
N GLY A 148 -8.34 1.59 10.07
CA GLY A 148 -8.18 0.74 8.90
C GLY A 148 -9.06 -0.52 8.92
N ASP A 149 -10.08 -0.57 9.77
CA ASP A 149 -11.02 -1.69 9.87
C ASP A 149 -12.30 -1.39 9.10
N GLU A 150 -12.54 -2.12 8.01
CA GLU A 150 -13.70 -1.98 7.11
C GLU A 150 -15.05 -2.19 7.81
N LYS A 151 -15.06 -2.81 9.01
CA LYS A 151 -16.28 -2.98 9.83
C LYS A 151 -16.62 -1.75 10.67
N ARG A 152 -15.72 -0.77 10.74
CA ARG A 152 -15.88 0.45 11.54
C ARG A 152 -16.35 1.63 10.68
N GLU A 153 -16.58 2.76 11.35
CA GLU A 153 -17.08 3.98 10.73
C GLU A 153 -16.16 4.46 9.59
N MET A 154 -16.79 4.82 8.47
CA MET A 154 -16.11 5.43 7.33
C MET A 154 -15.97 6.94 7.57
N LEU A 155 -14.73 7.39 7.66
CA LEU A 155 -14.35 8.78 7.84
C LEU A 155 -14.08 9.46 6.49
N THR A 156 -14.23 10.77 6.47
CA THR A 156 -13.81 11.64 5.37
C THR A 156 -12.37 12.10 5.62
N ARG A 157 -11.44 11.74 4.73
CA ARG A 157 -10.04 12.15 4.78
C ARG A 157 -9.78 13.30 3.82
N ILE A 158 -9.37 14.46 4.33
CA ILE A 158 -8.97 15.61 3.51
C ILE A 158 -7.44 15.63 3.41
N TYR A 159 -6.90 15.61 2.18
CA TYR A 159 -5.47 15.69 1.93
C TYR A 159 -5.03 17.11 1.55
N GLY A 160 -3.92 17.54 2.15
CA GLY A 160 -3.20 18.76 1.78
C GLY A 160 -1.72 18.50 1.52
N VAL A 161 -1.10 19.37 0.73
CA VAL A 161 0.35 19.37 0.47
C VAL A 161 0.93 20.71 0.88
N ALA A 162 2.15 20.71 1.40
CA ALA A 162 2.75 21.94 1.91
C ALA A 162 4.28 21.94 1.82
N PHE A 163 4.80 23.10 1.45
CA PHE A 163 6.19 23.39 1.13
C PHE A 163 6.61 24.72 1.76
N GLU A 164 7.92 24.98 1.84
CA GLU A 164 8.42 26.19 2.48
C GLU A 164 8.15 27.41 1.59
N THR A 165 8.17 27.22 0.27
CA THR A 165 8.00 28.27 -0.73
C THR A 165 6.87 27.97 -1.72
N GLU A 166 6.33 29.03 -2.35
CA GLU A 166 5.31 28.91 -3.40
C GLU A 166 5.88 28.24 -4.66
N GLU A 167 7.16 28.45 -4.94
CA GLU A 167 7.88 27.82 -6.05
C GLU A 167 7.92 26.30 -5.90
N GLU A 168 8.29 25.79 -4.72
CA GLU A 168 8.29 24.35 -4.43
C GLU A 168 6.88 23.75 -4.53
N LEU A 169 5.87 24.46 -4.03
CA LEU A 169 4.48 24.03 -4.15
C LEU A 169 4.07 23.93 -5.62
N LYS A 170 4.38 24.95 -6.43
CA LYS A 170 4.07 24.97 -7.86
C LYS A 170 4.75 23.84 -8.60
N GLU A 171 6.04 23.61 -8.37
CA GLU A 171 6.79 22.51 -8.99
C GLU A 171 6.17 21.16 -8.61
N TYR A 172 5.83 20.97 -7.33
CA TYR A 172 5.20 19.74 -6.87
C TYR A 172 3.83 19.52 -7.51
N LEU A 173 3.00 20.56 -7.62
CA LEU A 173 1.70 20.48 -8.28
C LEU A 173 1.83 20.16 -9.76
N GLN A 174 2.83 20.71 -10.45
CA GLN A 174 3.13 20.36 -11.84
C GLN A 174 3.49 18.88 -11.97
N ARG A 175 4.37 18.37 -11.11
CA ARG A 175 4.73 16.92 -11.11
C ARG A 175 3.52 16.02 -10.84
N LEU A 176 2.62 16.45 -9.95
CA LEU A 176 1.37 15.71 -9.72
C LEU A 176 0.48 15.66 -10.97
N GLU A 177 0.39 16.75 -11.71
CA GLU A 177 -0.41 16.78 -12.94
C GLU A 177 0.21 15.92 -14.04
N GLU A 178 1.54 15.98 -14.20
CA GLU A 178 2.28 15.11 -15.11
C GLU A 178 2.12 13.63 -14.74
N ALA A 179 2.10 13.29 -13.44
CA ALA A 179 1.86 11.94 -12.97
C ALA A 179 0.43 11.47 -13.27
N LYS A 180 -0.58 12.31 -13.07
CA LYS A 180 -1.99 12.01 -13.42
C LYS A 180 -2.16 11.80 -14.93
N ALA A 181 -1.47 12.59 -15.75
CA ALA A 181 -1.50 12.44 -17.20
C ALA A 181 -0.91 11.10 -17.67
N ARG A 182 0.00 10.51 -16.87
CA ARG A 182 0.67 9.23 -17.15
C ARG A 182 0.08 8.05 -16.38
N ASP A 183 -1.08 8.23 -15.75
CA ASP A 183 -1.78 7.16 -15.04
C ASP A 183 -2.21 6.06 -16.02
N HIS A 184 -1.78 4.82 -15.78
CA HIS A 184 -2.09 3.69 -16.66
C HIS A 184 -3.59 3.40 -16.77
N ARG A 185 -4.41 3.82 -15.79
CA ARG A 185 -5.87 3.67 -15.84
C ARG A 185 -6.47 4.64 -16.86
N LYS A 186 -5.92 5.84 -16.95
CA LYS A 186 -6.30 6.84 -17.95
C LYS A 186 -5.82 6.39 -19.34
N LEU A 187 -4.52 6.14 -19.46
CA LEU A 187 -3.91 5.72 -20.73
C LEU A 187 -4.47 4.40 -21.24
N GLY A 188 -4.71 3.44 -20.35
CA GLY A 188 -5.27 2.13 -20.69
C GLY A 188 -6.66 2.24 -21.33
N LYS A 189 -7.46 3.21 -20.90
CA LYS A 189 -8.75 3.52 -21.53
C LYS A 189 -8.59 4.29 -22.84
N GLU A 190 -7.77 5.35 -22.84
CA GLU A 190 -7.55 6.20 -24.03
C GLU A 190 -6.92 5.44 -25.21
N LEU A 191 -6.04 4.49 -24.93
CA LEU A 191 -5.34 3.69 -25.94
C LEU A 191 -6.06 2.38 -26.28
N ASP A 192 -7.18 2.09 -25.62
CA ASP A 192 -7.91 0.82 -25.70
C ASP A 192 -6.97 -0.38 -25.44
N LEU A 193 -6.43 -0.48 -24.23
CA LEU A 193 -5.54 -1.58 -23.81
C LEU A 193 -6.24 -2.56 -22.88
N PHE A 194 -7.04 -2.07 -21.94
CA PHE A 194 -7.79 -2.92 -21.04
C PHE A 194 -9.04 -2.20 -20.51
N SER A 195 -9.99 -2.99 -20.03
CA SER A 195 -11.20 -2.51 -19.39
C SER A 195 -11.49 -3.32 -18.13
N PHE A 196 -12.43 -2.81 -17.33
CA PHE A 196 -13.02 -3.51 -16.20
C PHE A 196 -14.53 -3.53 -16.37
N SER A 197 -15.16 -4.58 -15.87
CA SER A 197 -16.61 -4.76 -15.92
C SER A 197 -17.11 -5.18 -14.54
N GLU A 198 -18.12 -4.49 -14.03
CA GLU A 198 -18.77 -4.85 -12.76
C GLU A 198 -19.35 -6.27 -12.80
N LEU A 199 -19.84 -6.70 -13.98
CA LEU A 199 -20.35 -8.05 -14.20
C LEU A 199 -19.24 -9.11 -14.16
N VAL A 200 -18.00 -8.75 -14.47
CA VAL A 200 -16.85 -9.66 -14.39
C VAL A 200 -16.29 -9.70 -12.98
N GLY A 201 -16.23 -8.54 -12.30
CA GLY A 201 -15.77 -8.41 -10.93
C GLY A 201 -14.57 -7.48 -10.78
N ALA A 202 -14.46 -6.87 -9.60
CA ALA A 202 -13.37 -5.94 -9.29
C ALA A 202 -12.00 -6.66 -9.32
N GLY A 203 -10.98 -5.99 -9.84
CA GLY A 203 -9.62 -6.53 -9.89
C GLY A 203 -9.41 -7.65 -10.90
N LEU A 204 -10.35 -7.86 -11.83
CA LEU A 204 -10.27 -8.83 -12.92
C LEU A 204 -10.22 -8.10 -14.27
N PRO A 205 -9.01 -7.71 -14.74
CA PRO A 205 -8.88 -6.92 -15.96
C PRO A 205 -9.20 -7.70 -17.22
N LEU A 206 -9.88 -7.05 -18.18
CA LEU A 206 -10.13 -7.55 -19.53
C LEU A 206 -9.18 -6.85 -20.49
N PHE A 207 -8.25 -7.57 -21.11
CA PHE A 207 -7.36 -6.99 -22.11
C PHE A 207 -8.06 -6.93 -23.47
N SER A 208 -8.01 -5.77 -24.12
CA SER A 208 -8.47 -5.58 -25.49
C SER A 208 -7.51 -6.28 -26.47
N PRO A 209 -7.81 -6.37 -27.78
CA PRO A 209 -6.86 -6.89 -28.76
C PRO A 209 -5.47 -6.22 -28.69
N ARG A 210 -5.41 -4.89 -28.51
CA ARG A 210 -4.14 -4.15 -28.42
C ARG A 210 -3.39 -4.44 -27.12
N GLY A 211 -4.10 -4.50 -26.00
CA GLY A 211 -3.48 -4.86 -24.71
C GLY A 211 -2.97 -6.30 -24.70
N THR A 212 -3.69 -7.22 -25.32
CA THR A 212 -3.27 -8.62 -25.46
C THR A 212 -1.99 -8.73 -26.26
N VAL A 213 -1.86 -8.03 -27.40
CA VAL A 213 -0.60 -7.99 -28.17
C VAL A 213 0.56 -7.50 -27.32
N LEU A 214 0.38 -6.41 -26.55
CA LEU A 214 1.43 -5.88 -25.68
C LEU A 214 1.86 -6.91 -24.63
N ARG A 215 0.88 -7.59 -24.02
CA ARG A 215 1.12 -8.62 -23.02
C ARG A 215 1.86 -9.83 -23.61
N ASP A 216 1.49 -10.27 -24.80
CA ASP A 216 2.11 -11.41 -25.48
C ASP A 216 3.56 -11.10 -25.88
N VAL A 217 3.83 -9.90 -26.40
CA VAL A 217 5.19 -9.46 -26.75
C VAL A 217 6.10 -9.48 -25.52
N LEU A 218 5.66 -8.91 -24.40
CA LEU A 218 6.45 -8.92 -23.16
C LEU A 218 6.63 -10.33 -22.59
N THR A 219 5.56 -11.15 -22.62
CA THR A 219 5.59 -12.53 -22.14
C THR A 219 6.58 -13.37 -22.95
N ASN A 220 6.48 -13.32 -24.27
CA ASN A 220 7.36 -14.05 -25.18
C ASN A 220 8.81 -13.60 -25.04
N TYR A 221 9.06 -12.30 -24.87
CA TYR A 221 10.39 -11.79 -24.60
C TYR A 221 10.97 -12.35 -23.29
N SER A 222 10.23 -12.25 -22.18
CA SER A 222 10.65 -12.80 -20.88
C SER A 222 10.91 -14.31 -20.94
N LEU A 223 10.07 -15.08 -21.64
CA LEU A 223 10.27 -16.51 -21.85
C LEU A 223 11.53 -16.80 -22.69
N SER A 224 11.75 -16.06 -23.78
CA SER A 224 12.92 -16.22 -24.65
C SER A 224 14.22 -15.90 -23.91
N LEU A 225 14.20 -14.88 -23.06
CA LEU A 225 15.32 -14.48 -22.24
C LEU A 225 15.69 -15.61 -21.28
N ARG A 226 14.74 -16.11 -20.48
CA ARG A 226 14.98 -17.21 -19.55
C ARG A 226 15.37 -18.51 -20.25
N ALA A 227 14.79 -18.83 -21.41
CA ALA A 227 15.15 -20.02 -22.19
C ALA A 227 16.66 -20.06 -22.52
N ARG A 228 17.26 -18.92 -22.89
CA ARG A 228 18.71 -18.81 -23.17
C ARG A 228 19.60 -19.11 -21.95
N HIS A 229 19.04 -19.02 -20.74
CA HIS A 229 19.72 -19.30 -19.48
C HIS A 229 19.39 -20.69 -18.91
N GLY A 230 18.87 -21.59 -19.75
CA GLY A 230 18.64 -22.99 -19.40
C GLY A 230 17.40 -23.23 -18.54
N PHE A 231 16.42 -22.33 -18.61
CA PHE A 231 15.11 -22.53 -18.00
C PHE A 231 14.19 -23.32 -18.94
N GLU A 232 13.52 -24.33 -18.39
CA GLU A 232 12.61 -25.21 -19.11
C GLU A 232 11.16 -24.83 -18.81
N ARG A 233 10.32 -24.83 -19.85
CA ARG A 233 8.90 -24.51 -19.69
C ARG A 233 8.17 -25.65 -19.01
N VAL A 234 7.35 -25.31 -18.03
CA VAL A 234 6.37 -26.22 -17.42
C VAL A 234 4.97 -25.63 -17.52
N TRP A 235 3.97 -26.45 -17.24
CA TRP A 235 2.57 -26.03 -17.14
C TRP A 235 1.95 -26.64 -15.88
N THR A 236 1.25 -25.83 -15.10
CA THR A 236 0.61 -26.25 -13.85
C THR A 236 -0.85 -25.79 -13.80
N PRO A 237 -1.75 -26.60 -13.19
CA PRO A 237 -3.17 -26.25 -13.11
C PRO A 237 -3.41 -25.00 -12.27
N HIS A 238 -4.53 -24.32 -12.51
CA HIS A 238 -4.95 -23.14 -11.75
C HIS A 238 -5.69 -23.46 -10.44
N ILE A 239 -6.17 -24.69 -10.29
CA ILE A 239 -6.93 -25.18 -9.15
C ILE A 239 -6.19 -26.36 -8.52
N THR A 240 -6.16 -26.42 -7.20
CA THR A 240 -5.49 -27.50 -6.46
C THR A 240 -6.19 -27.80 -5.15
N LYS A 241 -5.97 -29.01 -4.62
CA LYS A 241 -6.42 -29.39 -3.28
C LYS A 241 -5.76 -28.49 -2.24
N LEU A 242 -6.53 -28.11 -1.22
CA LEU A 242 -6.05 -27.27 -0.12
C LEU A 242 -4.84 -27.89 0.61
N ASP A 243 -4.78 -29.22 0.64
CA ASP A 243 -3.71 -29.97 1.29
C ASP A 243 -2.32 -29.68 0.70
N LEU A 244 -2.20 -29.28 -0.56
CA LEU A 244 -0.93 -28.85 -1.14
C LEU A 244 -0.40 -27.58 -0.45
N TYR A 245 -1.29 -26.64 -0.09
CA TYR A 245 -0.91 -25.42 0.61
C TYR A 245 -0.69 -25.62 2.10
N LYS A 246 -1.39 -26.59 2.71
CA LYS A 246 -1.09 -27.03 4.08
C LYS A 246 0.31 -27.67 4.13
N ALA A 247 0.59 -28.60 3.23
CA ALA A 247 1.89 -29.29 3.16
C ALA A 247 3.05 -28.35 2.88
N SER A 248 2.85 -27.31 2.06
CA SER A 248 3.89 -26.30 1.79
C SER A 248 3.97 -25.19 2.86
N GLY A 249 3.09 -25.19 3.86
CA GLY A 249 3.05 -24.19 4.93
C GLY A 249 2.41 -22.84 4.54
N HIS A 250 2.02 -22.67 3.28
CA HIS A 250 1.41 -21.43 2.79
C HIS A 250 0.02 -21.19 3.38
N TYR A 251 -0.75 -22.25 3.64
CA TYR A 251 -2.09 -22.11 4.21
C TYR A 251 -2.08 -21.41 5.58
N ALA A 252 -1.08 -21.68 6.41
CA ALA A 252 -0.94 -21.06 7.72
C ALA A 252 -0.65 -19.54 7.68
N LYS A 253 -0.11 -19.03 6.56
CA LYS A 253 0.28 -17.62 6.41
C LYS A 253 -0.66 -16.82 5.51
N PHE A 254 -1.09 -17.44 4.43
CA PHE A 254 -1.83 -16.81 3.34
C PHE A 254 -3.21 -17.42 3.15
N GLY A 255 -3.68 -18.29 4.07
CA GLY A 255 -4.96 -18.98 3.96
C GLY A 255 -6.15 -18.03 3.84
N ALA A 256 -6.08 -16.85 4.47
CA ALA A 256 -7.11 -15.81 4.39
C ALA A 256 -7.15 -15.09 3.02
N GLU A 257 -6.11 -15.23 2.20
CA GLU A 257 -5.98 -14.59 0.89
C GLU A 257 -6.29 -15.56 -0.28
N LEU A 258 -6.78 -16.77 0.03
CA LEU A 258 -7.10 -17.79 -0.96
C LEU A 258 -8.55 -17.67 -1.45
N PHE A 259 -8.74 -17.72 -2.78
CA PHE A 259 -10.05 -18.06 -3.33
C PHE A 259 -10.31 -19.55 -3.16
N LEU A 260 -11.33 -19.88 -2.37
CA LEU A 260 -11.79 -21.26 -2.19
C LEU A 260 -12.78 -21.64 -3.30
N VAL A 261 -12.67 -22.87 -3.77
CA VAL A 261 -13.54 -23.46 -4.80
C VAL A 261 -14.14 -24.74 -4.24
N HIS A 262 -15.46 -24.84 -4.31
CA HIS A 262 -16.19 -26.00 -3.81
C HIS A 262 -16.74 -26.82 -4.97
N SER A 263 -16.32 -28.08 -5.05
CA SER A 263 -16.82 -29.02 -6.06
C SER A 263 -18.30 -29.32 -5.82
N GLN A 264 -19.14 -29.04 -6.82
CA GLN A 264 -20.57 -29.32 -6.74
C GLN A 264 -20.91 -30.82 -6.84
N VAL A 265 -19.97 -31.65 -7.29
CA VAL A 265 -20.21 -33.08 -7.53
C VAL A 265 -19.93 -33.93 -6.29
N ASN A 266 -18.83 -33.66 -5.60
CA ASN A 266 -18.36 -34.47 -4.47
C ASN A 266 -18.08 -33.65 -3.19
N GLY A 267 -18.31 -32.34 -3.21
CA GLY A 267 -18.09 -31.48 -2.04
C GLY A 267 -16.63 -31.22 -1.69
N GLU A 268 -15.66 -31.70 -2.49
CA GLU A 268 -14.24 -31.46 -2.22
C GLU A 268 -13.90 -29.97 -2.28
N GLU A 269 -13.04 -29.54 -1.35
CA GLU A 269 -12.53 -28.18 -1.27
C GLU A 269 -11.20 -28.04 -2.01
N PHE A 270 -11.18 -27.07 -2.91
CA PHE A 270 -10.01 -26.66 -3.68
C PHE A 270 -9.72 -25.17 -3.42
N ALA A 271 -8.57 -24.73 -3.88
CA ALA A 271 -8.25 -23.32 -3.96
C ALA A 271 -7.74 -22.98 -5.37
N LEU A 272 -8.03 -21.76 -5.83
CA LEU A 272 -7.29 -21.17 -6.94
C LEU A 272 -5.87 -20.87 -6.49
N LYS A 273 -4.89 -21.09 -7.36
CA LYS A 273 -3.49 -20.91 -6.96
C LYS A 273 -3.13 -19.44 -6.74
N PRO A 274 -2.55 -19.07 -5.59
CA PRO A 274 -2.02 -17.71 -5.37
C PRO A 274 -0.55 -17.55 -5.79
N MET A 275 0.09 -18.69 -6.12
CA MET A 275 1.50 -18.82 -6.50
C MET A 275 1.78 -20.20 -7.11
N ASN A 276 2.91 -20.34 -7.81
CA ASN A 276 3.25 -21.55 -8.56
C ASN A 276 4.20 -22.50 -7.82
N CYS A 277 4.88 -22.03 -6.77
CA CYS A 277 5.98 -22.75 -6.10
C CYS A 277 5.62 -24.18 -5.69
N PRO A 278 4.48 -24.44 -5.01
CA PRO A 278 4.12 -25.80 -4.62
C PRO A 278 3.89 -26.75 -5.81
N HIS A 279 3.38 -26.23 -6.93
CA HIS A 279 3.16 -27.03 -8.13
C HIS A 279 4.48 -27.39 -8.82
N HIS A 280 5.39 -26.41 -8.95
CA HIS A 280 6.72 -26.65 -9.52
C HIS A 280 7.52 -27.65 -8.68
N ALA A 281 7.35 -27.62 -7.35
CA ALA A 281 7.92 -28.61 -6.44
C ALA A 281 7.38 -30.03 -6.69
N GLN A 282 6.08 -30.19 -7.03
CA GLN A 282 5.53 -31.51 -7.39
C GLN A 282 6.11 -32.02 -8.72
N ILE A 283 6.35 -31.15 -9.71
CA ILE A 283 7.03 -31.54 -10.95
C ILE A 283 8.46 -31.97 -10.65
N PHE A 284 9.17 -31.26 -9.77
CA PHE A 284 10.51 -31.66 -9.36
C PHE A 284 10.53 -33.01 -8.64
N ALA A 285 9.56 -33.26 -7.76
CA ALA A 285 9.43 -34.47 -6.96
C ALA A 285 8.87 -35.69 -7.70
N SER A 286 8.33 -35.52 -8.91
CA SER A 286 7.66 -36.60 -9.67
C SER A 286 8.58 -37.76 -10.05
N ARG A 287 9.91 -37.55 -10.01
CA ARG A 287 10.91 -38.60 -10.19
C ARG A 287 12.19 -38.31 -9.40
N PRO A 288 12.97 -39.35 -9.06
CA PRO A 288 14.31 -39.17 -8.54
C PRO A 288 15.20 -38.38 -9.51
N ARG A 289 16.13 -37.59 -8.95
CA ARG A 289 17.11 -36.79 -9.70
C ARG A 289 18.49 -36.96 -9.11
N THR A 290 19.50 -36.99 -9.98
CA THR A 290 20.90 -37.07 -9.58
C THR A 290 21.52 -35.68 -9.41
N TYR A 291 22.65 -35.60 -8.71
CA TYR A 291 23.36 -34.33 -8.56
C TYR A 291 23.79 -33.74 -9.91
N LYS A 292 24.04 -34.57 -10.95
CA LYS A 292 24.47 -34.13 -12.28
C LYS A 292 23.37 -33.37 -13.04
N GLU A 293 22.12 -33.61 -12.70
CA GLU A 293 20.97 -32.90 -13.29
C GLU A 293 20.75 -31.52 -12.63
N MET A 294 21.48 -31.19 -11.57
CA MET A 294 21.33 -29.90 -10.88
C MET A 294 22.26 -28.83 -11.49
N PRO A 295 21.76 -27.61 -11.68
CA PRO A 295 20.46 -27.11 -11.23
C PRO A 295 19.32 -27.41 -12.23
N VAL A 296 18.14 -27.75 -11.70
CA VAL A 296 16.90 -27.87 -12.47
C VAL A 296 16.17 -26.53 -12.41
N ARG A 297 15.76 -26.02 -13.58
CA ARG A 297 15.21 -24.68 -13.71
C ARG A 297 13.89 -24.73 -14.45
N TYR A 298 12.80 -24.41 -13.76
CA TYR A 298 11.47 -24.32 -14.37
C TYR A 298 11.04 -22.88 -14.54
N MET A 299 10.38 -22.58 -15.65
CA MET A 299 9.73 -21.30 -15.90
C MET A 299 8.30 -21.52 -16.38
N GLU A 300 7.42 -20.61 -15.97
CA GLU A 300 6.02 -20.62 -16.38
C GLU A 300 5.48 -19.19 -16.36
N SER A 301 4.84 -18.76 -17.44
CA SER A 301 4.06 -17.52 -17.46
C SER A 301 2.59 -17.87 -17.26
N THR A 302 2.13 -17.85 -16.01
CA THR A 302 0.80 -18.36 -15.62
C THR A 302 0.06 -17.41 -14.70
N THR A 303 -1.26 -17.51 -14.74
CA THR A 303 -2.17 -16.74 -13.90
C THR A 303 -2.27 -17.32 -12.50
N ASP A 304 -2.13 -16.44 -11.52
CA ASP A 304 -2.35 -16.63 -10.09
C ASP A 304 -3.49 -15.73 -9.61
N TYR A 305 -4.10 -16.13 -8.49
CA TYR A 305 -5.28 -15.49 -7.93
C TYR A 305 -5.11 -15.19 -6.44
N ARG A 306 -5.40 -13.96 -6.03
CA ARG A 306 -5.30 -13.52 -4.63
C ARG A 306 -6.58 -12.79 -4.23
N ASP A 307 -7.17 -13.16 -3.10
CA ASP A 307 -8.38 -12.50 -2.60
C ASP A 307 -8.04 -11.18 -1.90
N GLU A 308 -7.56 -10.24 -2.70
CA GLU A 308 -7.21 -8.90 -2.27
C GLU A 308 -8.45 -8.12 -1.82
N LYS A 309 -8.30 -7.30 -0.78
CA LYS A 309 -9.36 -6.43 -0.28
C LYS A 309 -9.80 -5.46 -1.37
N SER A 310 -11.11 -5.28 -1.54
CA SER A 310 -11.68 -4.45 -2.61
C SER A 310 -11.16 -3.01 -2.60
N GLY A 311 -10.94 -2.43 -1.41
CA GLY A 311 -10.41 -1.07 -1.26
C GLY A 311 -8.94 -0.90 -1.66
N GLU A 312 -8.19 -2.00 -1.80
CA GLU A 312 -6.78 -1.97 -2.19
C GLU A 312 -6.57 -2.15 -3.70
N LEU A 313 -7.60 -2.55 -4.44
CA LEU A 313 -7.54 -2.76 -5.88
C LEU A 313 -7.28 -1.44 -6.62
N GLY A 314 -6.40 -1.49 -7.63
CA GLY A 314 -5.92 -0.27 -8.28
C GLY A 314 -5.46 -0.48 -9.72
N GLY A 315 -6.38 -0.33 -10.68
CA GLY A 315 -6.08 -0.55 -12.10
C GLY A 315 -5.41 -1.90 -12.32
N LEU A 316 -4.31 -1.93 -13.09
CA LEU A 316 -3.44 -3.10 -13.22
C LEU A 316 -2.32 -3.23 -12.13
N SER A 317 -2.21 -2.28 -11.19
CA SER A 317 -1.12 -2.28 -10.20
C SER A 317 -1.40 -3.22 -9.01
N ARG A 318 -2.68 -3.39 -8.66
CA ARG A 318 -3.14 -4.36 -7.65
C ARG A 318 -4.46 -4.96 -8.11
N VAL A 319 -4.44 -6.27 -8.37
CA VAL A 319 -5.51 -7.05 -9.03
C VAL A 319 -5.68 -8.39 -8.33
N ARG A 320 -6.83 -9.02 -8.52
CA ARG A 320 -7.12 -10.36 -8.00
C ARG A 320 -6.64 -11.47 -8.92
N SER A 321 -6.50 -11.18 -10.21
CA SER A 321 -5.98 -12.10 -11.23
C SER A 321 -4.77 -11.46 -11.90
N LEU A 322 -3.61 -12.07 -11.71
CA LEU A 322 -2.34 -11.57 -12.24
C LEU A 322 -1.56 -12.72 -12.88
N THR A 323 -0.74 -12.41 -13.87
CA THR A 323 0.14 -13.41 -14.48
C THR A 323 1.56 -13.07 -14.16
N GLN A 324 2.24 -13.98 -13.48
CA GLN A 324 3.65 -13.83 -13.15
C GLN A 324 4.46 -14.54 -14.24
N ASP A 325 5.58 -13.93 -14.64
CA ASP A 325 6.63 -14.62 -15.36
C ASP A 325 7.50 -15.43 -14.37
N ASP A 326 6.83 -16.37 -13.70
CA ASP A 326 7.36 -17.06 -12.53
C ASP A 326 8.39 -18.13 -12.90
N THR A 327 9.27 -18.45 -11.96
CA THR A 327 10.43 -19.30 -12.18
C THR A 327 10.93 -19.91 -10.88
N HIS A 328 11.23 -21.20 -10.89
CA HIS A 328 11.75 -21.92 -9.73
C HIS A 328 13.03 -22.68 -10.08
N VAL A 329 14.07 -22.48 -9.28
CA VAL A 329 15.37 -23.16 -9.42
C VAL A 329 15.58 -24.11 -8.26
N PHE A 330 15.74 -25.39 -8.58
CA PHE A 330 16.13 -26.43 -7.64
C PHE A 330 17.62 -26.70 -7.83
N CYS A 331 18.43 -26.30 -6.86
CA CYS A 331 19.89 -26.37 -6.96
C CYS A 331 20.52 -26.87 -5.65
N ARG A 332 21.79 -27.24 -5.73
CA ARG A 332 22.59 -27.57 -4.55
C ARG A 332 23.03 -26.29 -3.84
N LYS A 333 23.33 -26.38 -2.53
CA LYS A 333 23.62 -25.20 -1.69
C LYS A 333 24.78 -24.36 -2.24
N GLU A 334 25.80 -25.01 -2.79
CA GLU A 334 26.96 -24.37 -3.40
C GLU A 334 26.66 -23.65 -4.72
N GLN A 335 25.53 -23.97 -5.37
CA GLN A 335 25.11 -23.36 -6.65
C GLN A 335 24.28 -22.08 -6.45
N ILE A 336 23.74 -21.85 -5.24
CA ILE A 336 22.82 -20.73 -4.95
C ILE A 336 23.38 -19.38 -5.41
N LYS A 337 24.65 -19.09 -5.10
CA LYS A 337 25.29 -17.82 -5.48
C LYS A 337 25.31 -17.60 -7.00
N ALA A 338 25.69 -18.63 -7.76
CA ALA A 338 25.75 -18.57 -9.22
C ALA A 338 24.35 -18.40 -9.82
N GLU A 339 23.33 -19.07 -9.26
CA GLU A 339 21.95 -18.92 -9.72
C GLU A 339 21.37 -17.53 -9.44
N ILE A 340 21.68 -16.93 -8.30
CA ILE A 340 21.28 -15.53 -8.02
C ILE A 340 21.93 -14.58 -9.03
N GLN A 341 23.22 -14.74 -9.33
CA GLN A 341 23.90 -13.91 -10.32
C GLN A 341 23.30 -14.07 -11.73
N ASN A 342 22.95 -15.30 -12.10
CA ASN A 342 22.28 -15.61 -13.36
C ASN A 342 20.90 -14.91 -13.46
N LEU A 343 20.08 -15.02 -12.41
CA LEU A 343 18.76 -14.39 -12.32
C LEU A 343 18.86 -12.85 -12.36
N VAL A 344 19.82 -12.26 -11.64
CA VAL A 344 20.02 -10.80 -11.68
C VAL A 344 20.47 -10.33 -13.07
N GLY A 345 21.33 -11.10 -13.76
CA GLY A 345 21.70 -10.82 -15.15
C GLY A 345 20.50 -10.78 -16.08
N ILE A 346 19.61 -11.77 -15.97
CA ILE A 346 18.33 -11.83 -16.70
C ILE A 346 17.48 -10.58 -16.39
N VAL A 347 17.30 -10.25 -15.11
CA VAL A 347 16.52 -9.09 -14.67
C VAL A 347 17.07 -7.79 -15.26
N ARG A 348 18.39 -7.60 -15.24
CA ARG A 348 19.05 -6.42 -15.81
C ARG A 348 18.85 -6.30 -17.31
N GLU A 349 18.99 -7.40 -18.05
CA GLU A 349 18.77 -7.41 -19.51
C GLU A 349 17.32 -7.06 -19.84
N LEU A 350 16.35 -7.68 -19.13
CA LEU A 350 14.93 -7.37 -19.29
C LEU A 350 14.66 -5.87 -19.10
N TYR A 351 15.06 -5.31 -17.96
CA TYR A 351 14.79 -3.92 -17.63
C TYR A 351 15.54 -2.92 -18.50
N THR A 352 16.75 -3.25 -18.94
CA THR A 352 17.52 -2.42 -19.89
C THR A 352 16.79 -2.30 -21.22
N VAL A 353 16.28 -3.42 -21.76
CA VAL A 353 15.58 -3.44 -23.05
C VAL A 353 14.27 -2.65 -23.01
N VAL A 354 13.54 -2.66 -21.89
CA VAL A 354 12.31 -1.85 -21.75
C VAL A 354 12.58 -0.40 -21.31
N GLY A 355 13.84 0.04 -21.30
CA GLY A 355 14.21 1.43 -20.99
C GLY A 355 14.20 1.79 -19.50
N MET A 356 14.21 0.80 -18.61
CA MET A 356 14.18 0.94 -17.15
C MET A 356 15.54 0.59 -16.51
N SER A 357 16.61 1.22 -16.96
CA SER A 357 17.99 0.90 -16.52
C SER A 357 18.35 1.31 -15.10
N LYS A 358 17.58 2.21 -14.47
CA LYS A 358 17.81 2.68 -13.10
C LYS A 358 17.12 1.77 -12.10
N LEU A 359 17.77 0.67 -11.75
CA LEU A 359 17.27 -0.30 -10.77
C LEU A 359 17.77 0.03 -9.36
N ARG A 360 16.93 -0.24 -8.37
CA ARG A 360 17.31 -0.24 -6.94
C ARG A 360 16.97 -1.60 -6.36
N ALA A 361 17.95 -2.25 -5.75
CA ALA A 361 17.72 -3.49 -5.01
C ALA A 361 17.34 -3.19 -3.54
N ARG A 362 16.61 -4.12 -2.93
CA ARG A 362 16.38 -4.16 -1.49
C ARG A 362 16.45 -5.61 -1.04
N LEU A 363 17.26 -5.87 -0.03
CA LEU A 363 17.27 -7.16 0.66
C LEU A 363 16.25 -7.14 1.80
N SER A 364 15.45 -8.19 1.88
CA SER A 364 14.44 -8.37 2.93
C SER A 364 14.90 -9.45 3.90
N TYR A 365 15.01 -9.08 5.18
CA TYR A 365 15.45 -9.95 6.27
C TYR A 365 14.29 -10.33 7.17
N ARG A 366 14.44 -11.44 7.88
CA ARG A 366 13.57 -11.84 8.98
C ARG A 366 13.69 -10.80 10.12
N ASN A 367 12.58 -10.48 10.76
CA ASN A 367 12.55 -9.77 12.05
C ASN A 367 12.28 -10.76 13.21
N ASP A 368 12.22 -10.26 14.44
CA ASP A 368 12.09 -11.10 15.65
C ASP A 368 10.67 -11.65 15.88
N GLU A 369 9.75 -11.47 14.94
CA GLU A 369 8.40 -12.03 15.06
C GLU A 369 8.39 -13.56 14.84
N ASP A 370 7.43 -14.25 15.46
CA ASP A 370 7.29 -15.72 15.40
C ASP A 370 6.62 -16.24 14.11
N LYS A 371 6.42 -15.38 13.10
CA LYS A 371 5.71 -15.72 11.85
C LYS A 371 6.58 -16.38 10.78
N TYR A 372 7.87 -16.60 11.01
CA TYR A 372 8.79 -17.16 10.00
C TYR A 372 8.83 -18.69 10.09
N LEU A 373 8.95 -19.34 8.92
CA LEU A 373 9.10 -20.80 8.85
C LEU A 373 10.59 -21.15 8.79
N GLY A 374 10.94 -22.32 9.32
CA GLY A 374 12.31 -22.85 9.31
C GLY A 374 13.18 -22.34 10.46
N ASP A 375 14.27 -23.06 10.69
CA ASP A 375 15.17 -22.79 11.81
C ASP A 375 15.94 -21.47 11.65
N LYS A 376 16.34 -20.88 12.77
CA LYS A 376 17.13 -19.64 12.78
C LYS A 376 18.44 -19.78 11.98
N SER A 377 19.09 -20.95 12.06
CA SER A 377 20.33 -21.24 11.32
C SER A 377 20.12 -21.24 9.80
N LEU A 378 18.95 -21.68 9.32
CA LEU A 378 18.60 -21.62 7.90
C LEU A 378 18.44 -20.17 7.43
N TRP A 379 17.79 -19.34 8.24
CA TRP A 379 17.68 -17.90 7.99
C TRP A 379 19.04 -17.22 7.98
N GLU A 380 19.89 -17.46 8.98
CA GLU A 380 21.24 -16.89 9.04
C GLU A 380 22.05 -17.22 7.78
N MET A 381 22.00 -18.48 7.32
CA MET A 381 22.64 -18.91 6.08
C MET A 381 22.07 -18.20 4.85
N ALA A 382 20.74 -18.20 4.68
CA ALA A 382 20.10 -17.58 3.51
C ALA A 382 20.35 -16.07 3.43
N GLN A 383 20.29 -15.38 4.57
CA GLN A 383 20.54 -13.94 4.66
C GLN A 383 22.00 -13.58 4.39
N ALA A 384 22.95 -14.40 4.85
CA ALA A 384 24.37 -14.22 4.52
C ALA A 384 24.62 -14.40 3.01
N GLN A 385 24.06 -15.45 2.40
CA GLN A 385 24.23 -15.72 0.98
C GLN A 385 23.62 -14.63 0.09
N ILE A 386 22.40 -14.16 0.38
CA ILE A 386 21.77 -13.09 -0.41
C ILE A 386 22.49 -11.75 -0.26
N LYS A 387 23.01 -11.44 0.93
CA LYS A 387 23.83 -10.25 1.17
C LYS A 387 25.13 -10.29 0.37
N GLU A 388 25.84 -11.40 0.41
CA GLU A 388 27.08 -11.59 -0.36
C GLU A 388 26.81 -11.49 -1.87
N ALA A 389 25.71 -12.08 -2.35
CA ALA A 389 25.32 -11.96 -3.75
C ALA A 389 25.06 -10.49 -4.15
N GLY A 390 24.29 -9.74 -3.34
CA GLY A 390 23.96 -8.34 -3.60
C GLY A 390 25.18 -7.40 -3.60
N GLN A 391 26.14 -7.61 -2.69
CA GLN A 391 27.38 -6.81 -2.64
C GLN A 391 28.25 -7.00 -3.89
N ASN A 392 28.39 -8.24 -4.36
CA ASN A 392 29.19 -8.55 -5.55
C ASN A 392 28.59 -8.01 -6.85
N LEU A 393 27.29 -7.71 -6.84
CA LEU A 393 26.58 -7.15 -8.00
C LEU A 393 26.66 -5.61 -8.05
N GLY A 394 27.23 -4.95 -7.03
CA GLY A 394 27.25 -3.50 -6.91
C GLY A 394 25.87 -2.88 -6.68
N GLU A 395 24.92 -3.65 -6.14
CA GLU A 395 23.51 -3.25 -5.98
C GLU A 395 23.14 -2.76 -4.57
N LEU A 396 24.12 -2.71 -3.65
CA LEU A 396 23.95 -2.32 -2.25
C LEU A 396 24.85 -1.15 -1.86
#